data_AF-A0A355BF09-F1
#
_entry.id   AF-A0A355BF09-F1
#
_cell.length_a   1.000
_cell.length_b   1.000
_cell.length_c   1.000
_cell.angle_alpha   90.00
_cell.angle_beta   90.00
_cell.angle_gamma   90.00
#
_symmetry.space_group_name_H-M   'P 1'
#
loop_
_entity.id
_entity.type
_entity.pdbx_description
1 polymer ?
#
loop_
_entity_poly.entity_id
_entity_poly.type
_entity_poly.pdbx_seq_one_letter_code
_entity_poly.pdbx_strand_id
1 'polypeptide(L)'
;GGAGVGKTVLIQELINNIAKGHGGLSVFAGVGERTREGNDLLREMLESGIIKYGDDFMHSMEQGGWDLAKVDKNIMKESKATFVFGQMNEPPGA
;
A
#
# COMPACT_ATOMS: atom_id res chain seq x y z
N GLY A 1 -0.72 -19.65 -7.18
CA GLY A 1 0.19 -18.51 -7.41
C GLY A 1 0.98 -18.25 -6.14
N GLY A 2 2.23 -18.70 -6.09
CA GLY A 2 3.04 -18.76 -4.87
C GLY A 2 3.65 -17.43 -4.41
N ALA A 3 4.27 -17.45 -3.23
CA ALA A 3 5.08 -16.36 -2.70
C ALA A 3 6.37 -16.19 -3.53
N GLY A 4 6.73 -14.95 -3.89
CA GLY A 4 8.00 -14.64 -4.59
C GLY A 4 7.92 -14.50 -6.12
N VAL A 5 6.73 -14.56 -6.73
CA VAL A 5 6.58 -14.49 -8.22
C VAL A 5 6.42 -13.06 -8.79
N GLY A 6 6.79 -12.02 -8.05
CA GLY A 6 6.72 -10.64 -8.55
C GLY A 6 5.30 -10.04 -8.62
N LYS A 7 4.34 -10.56 -7.84
CA LYS A 7 2.97 -10.02 -7.79
C LYS A 7 2.96 -8.52 -7.46
N THR A 8 3.82 -8.08 -6.55
CA THR A 8 3.87 -6.68 -6.16
C THR A 8 4.33 -5.77 -7.30
N VAL A 9 5.35 -6.18 -8.06
CA VAL A 9 5.83 -5.44 -9.23
C VAL A 9 4.72 -5.29 -10.27
N LEU A 10 3.97 -6.36 -10.54
CA LEU A 10 2.83 -6.31 -11.45
C LEU A 10 1.72 -5.37 -10.95
N ILE A 11 1.44 -5.35 -9.65
CA ILE A 11 0.45 -4.44 -9.05
C ILE A 11 0.93 -2.98 -9.15
N GLN A 12 2.20 -2.70 -8.87
CA GLN A 12 2.78 -1.36 -9.01
C GLN A 12 2.69 -0.87 -10.47
N GLU A 13 3.04 -1.72 -11.43
CA GLU A 13 2.95 -1.38 -12.86
C GLU A 13 1.51 -1.14 -13.31
N LEU A 14 0.55 -1.98 -12.87
CA LEU A 14 -0.88 -1.79 -13.14
C LEU A 14 -1.39 -0.46 -12.59
N ILE A 15 -1.11 -0.15 -11.32
CA ILE A 15 -1.51 1.11 -10.68
C ILE A 15 -0.88 2.30 -11.40
N ASN A 16 0.41 2.22 -11.72
CA ASN A 16 1.13 3.28 -12.41
C ASN A 16 0.57 3.53 -13.81
N ASN A 17 0.23 2.47 -14.55
CA ASN A 17 -0.34 2.57 -15.90
C ASN A 17 -1.77 3.11 -15.89
N ILE A 18 -2.61 2.72 -14.93
CA ILE A 18 -3.98 3.24 -14.77
C ILE A 18 -3.95 4.70 -14.31
N ALA A 19 -3.13 5.03 -13.32
CA ALA A 19 -3.01 6.40 -12.80
C ALA A 19 -2.47 7.37 -13.88
N LYS A 20 -1.49 6.96 -14.68
CA LYS A 20 -0.95 7.76 -15.80
C LYS A 20 -1.90 7.84 -16.99
N GLY A 21 -2.60 6.75 -17.31
CA GLY A 21 -3.44 6.66 -18.51
C GLY A 21 -4.83 7.27 -18.36
N HIS A 22 -5.40 7.27 -17.15
CA HIS A 22 -6.80 7.66 -16.94
C HIS A 22 -7.04 8.73 -15.86
N GLY A 23 -5.99 9.25 -15.20
CA GLY A 23 -6.15 10.25 -14.13
C GLY A 23 -7.01 9.78 -12.94
N GLY A 24 -7.22 8.46 -12.83
CA GLY A 24 -8.07 7.84 -11.84
C GLY A 24 -7.27 7.27 -10.66
N LEU A 25 -7.93 7.19 -9.51
CA LEU A 25 -7.42 6.47 -8.34
C LEU A 25 -7.59 4.96 -8.56
N SER A 26 -6.59 4.17 -8.20
CA SER A 26 -6.67 2.71 -8.24
C SER A 26 -7.10 2.14 -6.88
N VAL A 27 -8.00 1.15 -6.86
CA VAL A 27 -8.34 0.43 -5.61
C VAL A 27 -7.79 -0.98 -5.69
N PHE A 28 -6.98 -1.36 -4.70
CA PHE A 28 -6.48 -2.73 -4.53
C PHE A 28 -7.20 -3.38 -3.36
N ALA A 29 -7.78 -4.56 -3.56
CA ALA A 29 -8.41 -5.35 -2.51
C ALA A 29 -7.69 -6.70 -2.38
N GLY A 30 -6.97 -6.90 -1.27
CA GLY A 30 -6.38 -8.19 -0.92
C GLY A 30 -7.27 -8.91 0.08
N VAL A 31 -7.79 -10.09 -0.25
CA VAL A 31 -8.71 -10.87 0.60
C VAL A 31 -8.06 -12.20 1.00
N GLY A 32 -8.04 -12.50 2.29
CA GLY A 32 -7.40 -13.71 2.81
C GLY A 32 -5.88 -13.67 2.67
N GLU A 33 -5.28 -12.47 2.65
CA GLU A 33 -3.82 -12.31 2.66
C GLU A 33 -3.29 -12.52 4.09
N ARG A 34 -2.03 -12.93 4.21
CA ARG A 34 -1.37 -12.95 5.52
C ARG A 34 -1.01 -11.53 5.95
N THR A 35 -1.09 -11.24 7.25
CA THR A 35 -0.77 -9.91 7.78
C THR A 35 0.65 -9.46 7.46
N ARG A 36 1.60 -10.41 7.42
CA ARG A 36 2.96 -10.13 6.96
C ARG A 36 3.00 -9.70 5.49
N GLU A 37 2.28 -10.41 4.61
CA GLU A 37 2.24 -10.12 3.17
C GLU A 37 1.57 -8.76 2.90
N GLY A 38 0.49 -8.43 3.63
CA GLY A 38 -0.16 -7.11 3.55
C GLY A 38 0.72 -5.97 4.05
N ASN A 39 1.45 -6.17 5.16
CA ASN A 39 2.41 -5.18 5.67
C ASN A 39 3.58 -4.98 4.69
N ASP A 40 4.17 -6.04 4.17
CA ASP A 40 5.28 -5.97 3.20
C ASP A 40 4.83 -5.21 1.94
N LEU A 41 3.63 -5.51 1.43
CA LEU A 41 3.03 -4.80 0.30
C LEU A 41 2.84 -3.30 0.58
N LEU A 42 2.30 -2.93 1.74
CA LEU A 42 2.09 -1.54 2.10
C LEU A 42 3.42 -0.76 2.18
N ARG A 43 4.46 -1.38 2.72
CA ARG A 43 5.81 -0.78 2.79
C ARG A 43 6.39 -0.55 1.40
N GLU A 44 6.31 -1.53 0.51
CA GLU A 44 6.75 -1.38 -0.88
C GLU A 44 5.98 -0.27 -1.63
N MET A 45 4.70 -0.06 -1.30
CA MET A 45 3.87 1.00 -1.89
C MET A 45 4.21 2.39 -1.37
N LEU A 46 4.65 2.50 -0.13
CA LEU A 46 5.18 3.72 0.47
C LEU A 46 6.54 4.08 -0.14
N GLU A 47 7.45 3.10 -0.25
CA GLU A 47 8.79 3.27 -0.84
C GLU A 47 8.73 3.62 -2.34
N SER A 48 7.77 3.07 -3.09
CA SER A 48 7.54 3.41 -4.50
C SER A 48 6.84 4.76 -4.73
N GLY A 49 6.36 5.41 -3.66
CA GLY A 49 5.63 6.67 -3.74
C GLY A 49 4.24 6.56 -4.38
N ILE A 50 3.70 5.34 -4.47
CA ILE A 50 2.30 5.09 -4.88
C ILE A 50 1.36 5.54 -3.76
N ILE A 51 1.72 5.21 -2.51
CA ILE A 51 1.10 5.77 -1.31
C ILE A 51 2.08 6.75 -0.71
N LYS A 52 1.58 7.90 -0.24
CA LYS A 52 2.41 8.91 0.41
C LYS A 52 1.87 9.25 1.79
N TYR A 53 2.69 9.12 2.82
CA TYR A 53 2.33 9.54 4.18
C TYR A 53 3.14 10.76 4.69
N GLY A 54 4.02 11.31 3.85
CA GLY A 54 4.87 12.43 4.21
C GLY A 54 6.23 12.02 4.81
N ASP A 55 7.19 12.93 4.75
CA ASP A 55 8.59 12.66 5.05
C ASP A 55 8.81 12.27 6.52
N ASP A 56 8.08 12.90 7.44
CA ASP A 56 8.16 12.62 8.89
C ASP A 56 7.74 11.18 9.22
N PHE A 57 6.71 10.67 8.54
CA PHE A 57 6.31 9.27 8.66
C PHE A 57 7.39 8.35 8.10
N MET A 58 7.91 8.65 6.90
CA MET A 58 8.93 7.83 6.24
C MET A 58 10.20 7.71 7.09
N HIS A 59 10.68 8.82 7.65
CA HIS A 59 11.84 8.81 8.53
C HIS A 59 11.60 7.99 9.80
N SER A 60 10.39 8.08 10.37
CA SER A 60 10.01 7.24 11.51
C SER A 60 9.98 5.76 11.14
N MET A 61 9.55 5.42 9.93
CA MET A 61 9.49 4.05 9.42
C MET A 61 10.88 3.46 9.17
N GLU A 62 11.81 4.24 8.63
CA GLU A 62 13.22 3.84 8.45
C GLU A 62 13.91 3.48 9.76
N GLN A 63 13.51 4.14 10.86
CA GLN A 63 13.99 3.83 12.22
C GLN A 63 13.25 2.65 12.87
N GLY A 64 12.37 1.97 12.13
CA GLY A 64 11.56 0.84 12.61
C GLY A 64 10.28 1.23 13.34
N GLY A 65 9.93 2.52 13.37
CA GLY A 65 8.68 3.02 13.94
C GLY A 65 7.48 2.89 12.99
N TRP A 66 6.28 3.09 13.53
CA TRP A 66 5.04 3.16 12.75
C TRP A 66 4.08 4.16 13.39
N ASP A 67 4.45 5.43 13.33
CA ASP A 67 3.73 6.50 14.03
C ASP A 67 2.71 7.16 13.11
N LEU A 68 1.45 6.74 13.24
CA LEU A 68 0.34 7.28 12.45
C LEU A 68 0.07 8.76 12.72
N ALA A 69 0.55 9.33 13.84
CA ALA A 69 0.39 10.75 14.12
C ALA A 69 1.26 11.62 13.19
N LYS A 70 2.31 11.04 12.58
CA LYS A 70 3.21 11.72 11.63
C LYS A 70 2.71 11.68 10.19
N VAL A 71 1.54 11.11 9.95
CA VAL A 71 0.97 11.00 8.60
C VAL A 71 0.41 12.36 8.16
N ASP A 72 0.98 12.92 7.09
CA ASP A 72 0.48 14.13 6.47
C ASP A 72 -0.71 13.84 5.55
N LYS A 73 -1.90 14.28 5.97
CA LYS A 73 -3.15 14.10 5.22
C LYS A 73 -3.23 14.91 3.93
N ASN A 74 -2.46 15.99 3.79
CA ASN A 74 -2.42 16.76 2.54
C ASN A 74 -1.61 16.01 1.50
N ILE A 75 -0.44 15.49 1.89
CA ILE A 75 0.41 14.66 1.03
C ILE A 75 -0.29 13.34 0.69
N MET A 76 -1.05 12.76 1.63
CA MET A 76 -1.82 11.53 1.38
C MET A 76 -2.78 11.64 0.20
N LYS A 77 -3.35 12.82 -0.07
CA LYS A 77 -4.26 13.03 -1.21
C LYS A 77 -3.58 12.86 -2.57
N GLU A 78 -2.26 12.95 -2.62
CA GLU A 78 -1.48 12.71 -3.84
C GLU A 78 -1.20 11.21 -4.08
N SER A 79 -1.64 10.34 -3.17
CA SER A 79 -1.54 8.89 -3.35
C SER A 79 -2.33 8.46 -4.58
N LYS A 80 -1.78 7.50 -5.31
CA LYS A 80 -2.33 7.00 -6.59
C LYS A 80 -3.24 5.79 -6.40
N ALA A 81 -3.29 5.24 -5.20
CA ALA A 81 -4.08 4.07 -4.89
C ALA A 81 -4.67 4.10 -3.47
N THR A 82 -5.68 3.26 -3.26
CA THR A 82 -6.22 2.89 -1.95
C THR A 82 -6.11 1.38 -1.81
N PHE A 83 -5.62 0.92 -0.66
CA PHE A 83 -5.49 -0.50 -0.34
C PHE A 83 -6.54 -0.88 0.69
N VAL A 84 -7.30 -1.93 0.39
CA VAL A 84 -8.22 -2.58 1.30
C VAL A 84 -7.70 -3.98 1.54
N PHE A 85 -7.52 -4.33 2.80
CA PHE A 85 -6.91 -5.58 3.22
C PHE A 85 -7.89 -6.34 4.11
N GLY A 86 -8.43 -7.45 3.60
CA GLY A 86 -9.13 -8.45 4.38
C GLY A 86 -8.15 -9.57 4.75
N GLN A 87 -7.81 -9.69 6.03
CA GLN A 87 -6.73 -10.56 6.49
C GLN A 87 -7.23 -11.96 6.84
N MET A 88 -6.38 -13.00 6.73
CA MET A 88 -6.76 -14.38 7.09
C MET A 88 -7.20 -14.55 8.55
N ASN A 89 -6.81 -13.63 9.44
CA ASN A 89 -7.19 -13.65 10.85
C ASN A 89 -8.50 -12.89 11.14
N GLU A 90 -9.14 -12.32 10.13
CA GLU A 90 -10.45 -11.69 10.29
C GLU A 90 -11.57 -12.74 10.29
N PRO A 91 -12.65 -12.51 11.05
CA PRO A 91 -13.77 -13.44 11.09
C PRO A 91 -14.46 -13.52 9.72
N PRO A 92 -15.04 -14.67 9.37
CA PRO A 92 -15.79 -14.81 8.12
C PRO A 92 -16.93 -13.79 8.04
N GLY A 93 -16.96 -12.98 6.97
CA GLY A 93 -17.98 -11.94 6.76
C GLY A 93 -17.54 -10.49 7.06
N ALA A 94 -16.26 -10.28 7.38
CA ALA A 94 -15.62 -8.95 7.46
C ALA A 94 -15.36 -8.33 6.07
#